data_AF-A0A8D8Y9F6-F1
#
_entry.id   AF-A0A8D8Y9F6-F1
#
_cell.length_a   1.000
_cell.length_b   1.000
_cell.length_c   1.000
_cell.angle_alpha   90.00
_cell.angle_beta   90.00
_cell.angle_gamma   90.00
#
_symmetry.space_group_name_H-M   'P 1'
#
loop_
_entity.id
_entity.type
_entity.pdbx_description
1 polymer ?
#
loop_
_entity_poly.entity_id
_entity_poly.type
_entity_poly.pdbx_seq_one_letter_code
_entity_poly.pdbx_strand_id
1 'polypeptide(L)'
;MFSQIKSYFFPRPDNSMIDPNNGSKFQNIYIPDEVLEVLLSHVETRTLLACRRVCKKWQSLIETQVLKIKAQQAGFTQGMDTETKNSTPWMTWYMMLSPTSPFNCNLVKNPCGHNKLGDWSIIASGGDGWKREEGPTGFGGDNSHLPYENKMRNYWQPKEKPEEFCFVTSYGVCAKQQIFSLARTQTMMHILDQFKPVIVYRDWFCRRFDCGGRYKLKVCLLNESKEPVAFQEHATNIEHELNWQKVENKFEDYPPGVRYVCFHHEGVDSQFWRGHYGPKMTQSTVFVLPPGIQYDISMEDNLPLHTTESEANAEHGGYIDFVPDQRHLYEVDHEEVNEHDDEAEEVDEEDDVEELPRALALRVEERVLDLRPRREEEEERREEGERGGEEGREANGWDGIPDDLVPPPFVGRGEAEEEEREREA
;
A
#
# COMPACT_ATOMS: atom_id res chain seq x y z
N MET A 1 -19.74 -25.99 -52.32
CA MET A 1 -19.73 -24.60 -52.82
C MET A 1 -19.21 -23.60 -51.78
N PHE A 2 -19.89 -23.35 -50.66
CA PHE A 2 -19.44 -22.39 -49.62
C PHE A 2 -17.99 -22.59 -49.10
N SER A 3 -17.51 -23.84 -48.98
CA SER A 3 -16.12 -24.10 -48.53
C SER A 3 -15.03 -23.63 -49.50
N GLN A 4 -15.33 -23.48 -50.80
CA GLN A 4 -14.37 -22.99 -51.80
C GLN A 4 -14.33 -21.45 -51.85
N ILE A 5 -15.45 -20.80 -51.48
CA ILE A 5 -15.53 -19.34 -51.41
C ILE A 5 -14.68 -18.82 -50.24
N LYS A 6 -14.74 -19.47 -49.06
CA LYS A 6 -13.89 -19.10 -47.91
C LYS A 6 -12.39 -19.14 -48.23
N SER A 7 -11.90 -20.12 -49.00
CA SER A 7 -10.47 -20.19 -49.38
C SER A 7 -10.04 -19.16 -50.42
N TYR A 8 -10.97 -18.56 -51.16
CA TYR A 8 -10.68 -17.51 -52.15
C TYR A 8 -10.67 -16.10 -51.54
N PHE A 9 -11.54 -15.84 -50.56
CA PHE A 9 -11.61 -14.54 -49.87
C PHE A 9 -10.73 -14.46 -48.61
N PHE A 10 -10.39 -15.60 -48.00
CA PHE A 10 -9.44 -15.68 -46.90
C PHE A 10 -8.39 -16.75 -47.23
N PRO A 11 -7.32 -16.38 -47.97
CA PRO A 11 -6.15 -17.22 -48.09
C PRO A 11 -5.63 -17.57 -46.69
N ARG A 12 -5.26 -18.83 -46.44
CA ARG A 12 -4.48 -19.15 -45.24
C ARG A 12 -3.20 -18.31 -45.31
N PRO A 13 -2.80 -17.59 -44.25
CA PRO A 13 -1.53 -16.87 -44.25
C PRO A 13 -0.40 -17.83 -44.62
N ASP A 14 0.46 -17.40 -45.53
CA ASP A 14 1.67 -18.16 -45.82
C ASP A 14 2.58 -18.07 -44.59
N ASN A 15 2.64 -19.17 -43.82
CA ASN A 15 3.45 -19.25 -42.61
C ASN A 15 4.96 -19.07 -42.89
N SER A 16 5.41 -19.06 -44.14
CA SER A 16 6.79 -18.70 -44.49
C SER A 16 7.10 -17.21 -44.38
N MET A 17 6.10 -16.33 -44.23
CA MET A 17 6.26 -14.88 -44.09
C MET A 17 6.13 -14.33 -42.65
N ILE A 18 6.02 -15.20 -41.64
CA ILE A 18 6.08 -14.74 -40.24
C ILE A 18 7.54 -14.43 -39.90
N ASP A 19 7.90 -13.14 -39.82
CA ASP A 19 9.20 -12.70 -39.33
C ASP A 19 9.47 -13.32 -37.94
N PRO A 20 10.53 -14.14 -37.77
CA PRO A 20 10.86 -14.73 -36.47
C PRO A 20 11.20 -13.67 -35.41
N ASN A 21 11.53 -12.45 -35.83
CA ASN A 21 11.78 -11.29 -35.00
C ASN A 21 10.56 -10.34 -34.89
N ASN A 22 9.36 -10.79 -35.25
CA ASN A 22 8.14 -10.01 -35.07
C ASN A 22 7.99 -9.60 -33.58
N GLY A 23 7.86 -8.29 -33.34
CA GLY A 23 7.91 -7.67 -32.02
C GLY A 23 9.27 -7.11 -31.59
N SER A 24 10.37 -7.45 -32.26
CA SER A 24 11.70 -6.86 -32.02
C SER A 24 12.07 -5.72 -32.97
N LYS A 25 11.25 -5.43 -33.99
CA LYS A 25 11.58 -4.48 -35.05
C LYS A 25 10.84 -3.15 -34.88
N PHE A 26 11.58 -2.07 -34.63
CA PHE A 26 11.04 -0.71 -34.45
C PHE A 26 11.76 0.22 -35.45
N GLN A 27 11.00 0.94 -36.27
CA GLN A 27 11.56 1.86 -37.29
C GLN A 27 12.67 1.22 -38.16
N ASN A 28 12.50 -0.06 -38.52
CA ASN A 28 13.47 -0.93 -39.22
C ASN A 28 14.75 -1.32 -38.47
N ILE A 29 14.90 -0.95 -37.19
CA ILE A 29 15.99 -1.39 -36.30
C ILE A 29 15.51 -2.61 -35.50
N TYR A 30 16.36 -3.64 -35.38
CA TYR A 30 16.12 -4.76 -34.47
C TYR A 30 16.64 -4.43 -33.07
N ILE A 31 15.78 -4.60 -32.07
CA ILE A 31 16.06 -4.37 -30.65
C ILE A 31 16.29 -5.73 -29.97
N PRO A 32 17.40 -5.92 -29.22
CA PRO A 32 17.65 -7.11 -28.40
C PRO A 32 16.58 -7.33 -27.32
N ASP A 33 16.41 -8.57 -26.89
CA ASP A 33 15.34 -8.96 -25.98
C ASP A 33 15.51 -8.32 -24.60
N GLU A 34 16.76 -8.17 -24.13
CA GLU A 34 17.11 -7.50 -22.88
C GLU A 34 16.70 -6.02 -22.89
N VAL A 35 16.79 -5.36 -24.05
CA VAL A 35 16.37 -3.96 -24.22
C VAL A 35 14.84 -3.86 -24.27
N LEU A 36 14.16 -4.82 -24.93
CA LEU A 36 12.69 -4.91 -24.90
C LEU A 36 12.17 -5.17 -23.49
N GLU A 37 12.83 -6.03 -22.72
CA GLU A 37 12.46 -6.33 -21.33
C GLU A 37 12.50 -5.08 -20.45
N VAL A 38 13.55 -4.27 -20.57
CA VAL A 38 13.66 -2.98 -19.87
C VAL A 38 12.58 -2.00 -20.34
N LEU A 39 12.41 -1.82 -21.66
CA LEU A 39 11.39 -0.92 -22.20
C LEU A 39 9.98 -1.29 -21.73
N LEU A 40 9.63 -2.58 -21.78
CA LEU A 40 8.36 -3.09 -21.29
C LEU A 40 8.23 -2.97 -19.77
N SER A 41 9.33 -3.05 -19.00
CA SER A 41 9.26 -2.91 -17.53
C SER A 41 8.78 -1.52 -17.08
N HIS A 42 8.95 -0.50 -17.92
CA HIS A 42 8.43 0.85 -17.70
C HIS A 42 6.93 1.01 -18.03
N VAL A 43 6.33 0.09 -18.80
CA VAL A 43 4.89 0.13 -19.14
C VAL A 43 4.04 -0.16 -17.89
N GLU A 44 2.89 0.49 -17.79
CA GLU A 44 1.93 0.35 -16.68
C GLU A 44 1.41 -1.10 -16.56
N THR A 45 1.22 -1.58 -15.32
CA THR A 45 1.02 -3.02 -15.04
C THR A 45 -0.22 -3.60 -15.70
N ARG A 46 -1.33 -2.85 -15.81
CA ARG A 46 -2.53 -3.31 -16.53
C ARG A 46 -2.30 -3.30 -18.04
N THR A 47 -1.71 -2.24 -18.57
CA THR A 47 -1.33 -2.11 -19.99
C THR A 47 -0.40 -3.25 -20.43
N LEU A 48 0.52 -3.71 -19.57
CA LEU A 48 1.37 -4.88 -19.84
C LEU A 48 0.58 -6.17 -20.13
N LEU A 49 -0.61 -6.36 -19.55
CA LEU A 49 -1.45 -7.51 -19.91
C LEU A 49 -2.01 -7.41 -21.32
N ALA A 50 -2.32 -6.21 -21.81
CA ALA A 50 -2.70 -5.97 -23.20
C ALA A 50 -1.48 -6.16 -24.14
N CYS A 51 -0.29 -5.73 -23.73
CA CYS A 51 0.95 -5.92 -24.48
C CYS A 51 1.26 -7.41 -24.79
N ARG A 52 0.83 -8.36 -23.95
CA ARG A 52 0.91 -9.81 -24.24
C ARG A 52 0.17 -10.22 -25.51
N ARG A 53 -0.84 -9.45 -25.96
CA ARG A 53 -1.62 -9.73 -27.18
C ARG A 53 -0.95 -9.21 -28.47
N VAL A 54 0.12 -8.39 -28.38
CA VAL A 54 0.81 -7.82 -29.56
C VAL A 54 1.46 -8.91 -30.41
N CYS A 55 2.26 -9.78 -29.78
CA CYS A 55 2.85 -10.96 -30.44
C CYS A 55 3.31 -12.00 -29.41
N LYS A 56 3.55 -13.23 -29.87
CA LYS A 56 4.06 -14.34 -29.03
C LYS A 56 5.39 -14.02 -28.35
N LYS A 57 6.24 -13.19 -28.97
CA LYS A 57 7.52 -12.80 -28.39
C LYS A 57 7.32 -11.88 -27.18
N TRP A 58 6.51 -10.84 -27.32
CA TRP A 58 6.14 -9.96 -26.20
C TRP A 58 5.42 -10.74 -25.10
N GLN A 59 4.50 -11.64 -25.45
CA GLN A 59 3.88 -12.54 -24.48
C GLN A 59 4.94 -13.30 -23.66
N SER A 60 5.89 -13.95 -24.33
CA SER A 60 6.96 -14.71 -23.69
C SER A 60 7.79 -13.83 -22.76
N LEU A 61 8.35 -12.71 -23.26
CA LEU A 61 9.18 -11.81 -22.46
C LEU A 61 8.43 -11.27 -21.23
N ILE A 62 7.14 -10.92 -21.40
CA ILE A 62 6.32 -10.39 -20.31
C ILE A 62 6.09 -11.44 -19.22
N GLU A 63 5.78 -12.67 -19.62
CA GLU A 63 5.53 -13.78 -18.70
C GLU A 63 6.83 -14.31 -18.04
N THR A 64 7.98 -14.26 -18.72
CA THR A 64 9.24 -14.81 -18.16
C THR A 64 10.09 -13.80 -17.39
N GLN A 65 10.21 -12.55 -17.85
CA GLN A 65 11.16 -11.57 -17.27
C GLN A 65 10.56 -10.22 -16.93
N VAL A 66 9.75 -9.58 -17.79
CA VAL A 66 9.33 -8.17 -17.56
C VAL A 66 8.64 -7.97 -16.21
N LEU A 67 7.67 -8.83 -15.88
CA LEU A 67 6.94 -8.72 -14.61
C LEU A 67 7.86 -8.98 -13.40
N LYS A 68 8.84 -9.88 -13.52
CA LYS A 68 9.85 -10.15 -12.50
C LYS A 68 10.79 -8.96 -12.30
N ILE A 69 11.31 -8.38 -13.40
CA ILE A 69 12.14 -7.17 -13.39
C ILE A 69 11.37 -6.00 -12.74
N LYS A 70 10.12 -5.79 -13.13
CA LYS A 70 9.26 -4.73 -12.57
C LYS A 70 8.98 -4.96 -11.07
N ALA A 71 8.74 -6.20 -10.64
CA ALA A 71 8.57 -6.54 -9.22
C ALA A 71 9.87 -6.38 -8.41
N GLN A 72 11.04 -6.62 -9.01
CA GLN A 72 12.35 -6.34 -8.41
C GLN A 72 12.58 -4.84 -8.24
N GLN A 73 12.35 -4.04 -9.28
CA GLN A 73 12.46 -2.57 -9.26
C GLN A 73 11.55 -1.94 -8.20
N ALA A 74 10.33 -2.47 -8.01
CA ALA A 74 9.38 -2.01 -6.99
C ALA A 74 9.66 -2.58 -5.57
N GLY A 75 10.69 -3.42 -5.39
CA GLY A 75 11.13 -3.91 -4.07
C GLY A 75 10.36 -5.11 -3.50
N PHE A 76 9.32 -5.63 -4.16
CA PHE A 76 8.54 -6.78 -3.69
C PHE A 76 9.39 -8.03 -3.43
N THR A 77 10.49 -8.19 -4.16
CA THR A 77 11.36 -9.38 -4.09
C THR A 77 12.43 -9.34 -2.99
N GLN A 78 12.39 -8.32 -2.12
CA GLN A 78 13.30 -8.21 -0.98
C GLN A 78 13.02 -9.31 0.05
N GLY A 79 14.03 -10.13 0.33
CA GLY A 79 13.93 -11.30 1.21
C GLY A 79 13.55 -12.61 0.51
N MET A 80 13.24 -12.59 -0.80
CA MET A 80 13.13 -13.82 -1.60
C MET A 80 14.51 -14.31 -2.03
N ASP A 81 14.71 -15.62 -2.00
CA ASP A 81 15.86 -16.30 -2.59
C ASP A 81 15.76 -16.42 -4.13
N THR A 82 16.81 -16.94 -4.77
CA THR A 82 16.90 -17.07 -6.23
C THR A 82 16.05 -18.22 -6.80
N GLU A 83 15.87 -19.31 -6.05
CA GLU A 83 15.08 -20.47 -6.48
C GLU A 83 13.59 -20.12 -6.50
N THR A 84 13.07 -19.52 -5.42
CA THR A 84 11.72 -18.93 -5.36
C THR A 84 11.50 -17.94 -6.51
N LYS A 85 12.46 -17.05 -6.80
CA LYS A 85 12.37 -16.10 -7.93
C LYS A 85 12.33 -16.76 -9.32
N ASN A 86 12.72 -18.02 -9.43
CA ASN A 86 12.76 -18.76 -10.70
C ASN A 86 11.57 -19.73 -10.82
N SER A 87 11.02 -20.21 -9.70
CA SER A 87 9.83 -21.08 -9.67
C SER A 87 8.50 -20.29 -9.60
N THR A 88 8.52 -19.03 -9.18
CA THR A 88 7.33 -18.17 -9.07
C THR A 88 6.60 -18.01 -10.41
N PRO A 89 5.31 -18.41 -10.52
CA PRO A 89 4.53 -18.21 -11.74
C PRO A 89 4.34 -16.74 -12.11
N TRP A 90 4.26 -16.44 -13.41
CA TRP A 90 4.15 -15.06 -13.90
C TRP A 90 2.94 -14.30 -13.34
N MET A 91 1.83 -15.01 -13.12
CA MET A 91 0.62 -14.44 -12.55
C MET A 91 0.84 -13.94 -11.12
N THR A 92 1.73 -14.58 -10.35
CA THR A 92 2.09 -14.12 -9.01
C THR A 92 2.87 -12.80 -9.07
N TRP A 93 3.77 -12.62 -10.04
CA TRP A 93 4.43 -11.32 -10.26
C TRP A 93 3.41 -10.21 -10.60
N TYR A 94 2.45 -10.51 -11.48
CA TYR A 94 1.35 -9.58 -11.77
C TYR A 94 0.52 -9.26 -10.51
N MET A 95 0.21 -10.27 -9.69
CA MET A 95 -0.51 -10.06 -8.43
C MET A 95 0.30 -9.20 -7.45
N MET A 96 1.63 -9.33 -7.35
CA MET A 96 2.43 -8.41 -6.51
C MET A 96 2.35 -6.96 -7.00
N LEU A 97 2.38 -6.77 -8.31
CA LEU A 97 2.41 -5.45 -8.96
C LEU A 97 1.04 -4.76 -9.06
N SER A 98 -0.06 -5.47 -8.85
CA SER A 98 -1.40 -4.89 -8.90
C SER A 98 -1.69 -4.07 -7.64
N PRO A 99 -2.18 -2.82 -7.75
CA PRO A 99 -2.47 -1.98 -6.58
C PRO A 99 -3.68 -2.44 -5.76
N THR A 100 -4.53 -3.29 -6.34
CA THR A 100 -5.72 -3.85 -5.67
C THR A 100 -5.48 -5.23 -5.06
N SER A 101 -4.21 -5.65 -4.97
CA SER A 101 -3.81 -6.98 -4.52
C SER A 101 -3.39 -6.98 -3.05
N PRO A 102 -3.70 -8.04 -2.28
CA PRO A 102 -3.29 -8.18 -0.88
C PRO A 102 -1.77 -8.09 -0.61
N PHE A 103 -0.93 -8.21 -1.64
CA PHE A 103 0.52 -8.04 -1.56
C PHE A 103 0.98 -6.58 -1.48
N ASN A 104 0.09 -5.61 -1.76
CA ASN A 104 0.45 -4.23 -2.11
C ASN A 104 -0.47 -3.14 -1.50
N CYS A 105 -1.38 -3.48 -0.60
CA CYS A 105 -2.26 -2.49 0.05
C CYS A 105 -2.76 -2.96 1.42
N ASN A 106 -2.86 -2.03 2.39
CA ASN A 106 -3.39 -2.35 3.71
C ASN A 106 -4.84 -2.80 3.56
N LEU A 107 -5.11 -4.03 3.97
CA LEU A 107 -6.42 -4.63 3.84
C LEU A 107 -7.41 -4.03 4.85
N VAL A 108 -6.90 -3.46 5.95
CA VAL A 108 -7.69 -2.68 6.90
C VAL A 108 -7.91 -1.29 6.34
N LYS A 109 -9.17 -0.97 6.02
CA LYS A 109 -9.58 0.39 5.62
C LYS A 109 -9.66 1.28 6.84
N ASN A 110 -9.40 2.58 6.67
CA ASN A 110 -9.56 3.60 7.70
C ASN A 110 -8.94 3.18 9.07
N PRO A 111 -7.64 2.86 9.11
CA PRO A 111 -6.99 2.21 10.25
C PRO A 111 -6.86 3.12 11.49
N CYS A 112 -6.87 4.44 11.31
CA CYS A 112 -6.74 5.41 12.41
C CYS A 112 -8.00 6.25 12.66
N GLY A 113 -9.03 6.15 11.81
CA GLY A 113 -10.32 6.85 11.99
C GLY A 113 -10.50 8.15 11.21
N HIS A 114 -9.73 8.39 10.15
CA HIS A 114 -9.96 9.46 9.16
C HIS A 114 -11.45 9.56 8.76
N ASN A 115 -12.05 8.45 8.31
CA ASN A 115 -13.48 8.34 7.97
C ASN A 115 -14.37 8.05 9.19
N LYS A 116 -13.99 8.55 10.38
CA LYS A 116 -14.61 8.19 11.67
C LYS A 116 -14.70 6.66 11.77
N LEU A 117 -15.89 6.09 11.92
CA LEU A 117 -16.16 4.65 11.99
C LEU A 117 -16.69 4.05 10.67
N GLY A 118 -16.73 4.82 9.56
CA GLY A 118 -17.50 4.47 8.35
C GLY A 118 -17.16 3.11 7.73
N ASP A 119 -15.88 2.75 7.67
CA ASP A 119 -15.40 1.47 7.11
C ASP A 119 -15.39 0.30 8.11
N TRP A 120 -15.91 0.49 9.34
CA TRP A 120 -15.86 -0.51 10.41
C TRP A 120 -17.26 -1.03 10.75
N SER A 121 -17.41 -2.36 10.76
CA SER A 121 -18.64 -3.01 11.23
C SER A 121 -18.65 -2.99 12.77
N ILE A 122 -19.50 -2.15 13.35
CA ILE A 122 -19.58 -1.96 14.80
C ILE A 122 -20.37 -3.12 15.43
N ILE A 123 -19.70 -3.86 16.31
CA ILE A 123 -20.25 -5.04 17.00
C ILE A 123 -20.81 -4.66 18.38
N ALA A 124 -20.14 -3.75 19.09
CA ALA A 124 -20.62 -3.21 20.36
C ALA A 124 -20.24 -1.72 20.51
N SER A 125 -21.12 -0.96 21.16
CA SER A 125 -20.94 0.45 21.53
C SER A 125 -21.45 0.68 22.95
N GLY A 126 -20.88 -0.01 23.94
CA GLY A 126 -21.23 0.15 25.34
C GLY A 126 -20.85 1.53 25.91
N GLY A 127 -21.51 1.93 27.00
CA GLY A 127 -21.29 3.21 27.65
C GLY A 127 -21.71 4.40 26.78
N ASP A 128 -20.85 5.41 26.65
CA ASP A 128 -21.04 6.54 25.72
C ASP A 128 -20.59 6.17 24.27
N GLY A 129 -20.14 4.93 24.03
CA GLY A 129 -19.83 4.37 22.71
C GLY A 129 -18.40 4.60 22.22
N TRP A 130 -18.19 4.33 20.93
CA TRP A 130 -16.94 4.64 20.22
C TRP A 130 -16.85 6.13 19.87
N LYS A 131 -15.66 6.71 20.06
CA LYS A 131 -15.33 8.07 19.58
C LYS A 131 -14.04 8.08 18.78
N ARG A 132 -13.93 9.02 17.83
CA ARG A 132 -12.67 9.41 17.19
C ARG A 132 -12.04 10.56 17.97
N GLU A 133 -10.76 10.46 18.28
CA GLU A 133 -9.97 11.58 18.79
C GLU A 133 -8.96 12.07 17.75
N GLU A 134 -8.57 13.33 17.85
CA GLU A 134 -7.61 14.05 17.00
C GLU A 134 -6.53 14.56 17.95
N GLY A 135 -5.32 14.03 17.81
CA GLY A 135 -4.37 13.94 18.92
C GLY A 135 -4.90 12.97 19.99
N PRO A 136 -4.16 11.90 20.33
CA PRO A 136 -4.62 10.96 21.34
C PRO A 136 -4.59 11.62 22.73
N THR A 137 -5.77 11.93 23.29
CA THR A 137 -5.88 12.78 24.50
C THR A 137 -5.50 12.08 25.81
N GLY A 138 -5.07 12.82 26.84
CA GLY A 138 -4.82 12.21 28.16
C GLY A 138 -3.67 11.19 28.16
N PHE A 139 -2.59 11.51 27.46
CA PHE A 139 -1.29 10.86 27.63
C PHE A 139 -0.49 11.56 28.73
N GLY A 140 0.41 10.82 29.39
CA GLY A 140 1.38 11.40 30.32
C GLY A 140 2.69 11.71 29.61
N GLY A 141 3.13 12.97 29.64
CA GLY A 141 4.42 13.40 29.08
C GLY A 141 4.39 13.75 27.58
N ASP A 142 5.57 13.77 26.98
CA ASP A 142 5.82 14.19 25.58
C ASP A 142 5.30 13.18 24.53
N ASN A 143 4.81 12.03 24.98
CA ASN A 143 4.36 10.91 24.14
C ASN A 143 2.94 11.13 23.57
N SER A 144 2.57 12.39 23.30
CA SER A 144 1.29 12.76 22.69
C SER A 144 1.18 12.42 21.20
N HIS A 145 2.28 11.98 20.59
CA HIS A 145 2.32 11.55 19.20
C HIS A 145 1.77 10.13 19.01
N LEU A 146 1.19 9.90 17.84
CA LEU A 146 0.81 8.56 17.39
C LEU A 146 2.08 7.76 17.04
N PRO A 147 2.04 6.41 17.15
CA PRO A 147 3.22 5.59 16.94
C PRO A 147 3.77 5.79 15.52
N TYR A 148 5.08 5.78 15.36
CA TYR A 148 5.73 5.96 14.07
C TYR A 148 6.71 4.82 13.81
N GLU A 149 6.43 4.01 12.78
CA GLU A 149 7.23 2.84 12.44
C GLU A 149 7.86 2.96 11.05
N ASN A 150 9.12 3.41 11.01
CA ASN A 150 9.94 3.53 9.79
C ASN A 150 10.43 2.16 9.24
N LYS A 151 9.75 1.05 9.59
CA LYS A 151 10.10 -0.33 9.19
C LYS A 151 9.08 -0.99 8.25
N MET A 152 8.00 -0.30 7.85
CA MET A 152 7.19 -0.77 6.74
C MET A 152 8.02 -0.80 5.46
N ARG A 153 7.90 -1.89 4.69
CA ARG A 153 8.66 -2.10 3.45
C ARG A 153 8.43 -0.94 2.47
N ASN A 154 9.38 -0.64 1.59
CA ASN A 154 9.35 0.60 0.80
C ASN A 154 8.10 0.78 -0.09
N TYR A 155 7.49 -0.31 -0.55
CA TYR A 155 6.22 -0.31 -1.31
C TYR A 155 4.96 -0.11 -0.43
N TRP A 156 5.13 -0.02 0.89
CA TRP A 156 4.10 0.13 1.92
C TRP A 156 4.17 1.44 2.70
N GLN A 157 5.16 2.29 2.45
CA GLN A 157 5.28 3.57 3.16
C GLN A 157 4.05 4.45 2.89
N PRO A 158 3.37 4.98 3.94
CA PRO A 158 2.37 6.02 3.77
C PRO A 158 2.98 7.20 3.02
N LYS A 159 2.36 7.62 1.92
CA LYS A 159 2.83 8.77 1.11
C LYS A 159 2.51 10.13 1.74
N GLU A 160 1.87 10.12 2.91
CA GLU A 160 1.30 11.28 3.56
C GLU A 160 1.83 11.40 5.00
N LYS A 161 1.45 12.49 5.67
CA LYS A 161 1.87 12.80 7.05
C LYS A 161 1.49 11.66 8.02
N PRO A 162 2.21 11.51 9.15
CA PRO A 162 1.78 10.59 10.20
C PRO A 162 0.31 10.87 10.56
N GLU A 163 -0.51 9.83 10.61
CA GLU A 163 -1.95 9.98 10.87
C GLU A 163 -2.17 10.63 12.25
N GLU A 164 -3.18 11.50 12.37
CA GLU A 164 -3.42 12.34 13.56
C GLU A 164 -4.58 11.82 14.44
N PHE A 165 -5.23 10.72 14.04
CA PHE A 165 -6.45 10.21 14.67
C PHE A 165 -6.27 8.88 15.40
N CYS A 166 -7.14 8.61 16.37
CA CYS A 166 -7.33 7.28 16.94
C CYS A 166 -8.78 7.03 17.32
N PHE A 167 -9.13 5.75 17.49
CA PHE A 167 -10.37 5.31 18.12
C PHE A 167 -10.20 5.29 19.64
N VAL A 168 -11.23 5.63 20.40
CA VAL A 168 -11.28 5.48 21.86
C VAL A 168 -12.59 4.82 22.29
N THR A 169 -12.48 3.96 23.31
CA THR A 169 -13.59 3.21 23.90
C THR A 169 -14.11 3.85 25.20
N SER A 170 -15.24 3.35 25.69
CA SER A 170 -15.96 3.90 26.85
C SER A 170 -15.94 2.93 28.05
N TYR A 171 -16.82 3.17 29.03
CA TYR A 171 -17.00 2.38 30.25
C TYR A 171 -17.89 1.13 30.06
N GLY A 172 -18.43 0.93 28.86
CA GLY A 172 -18.98 -0.35 28.41
C GLY A 172 -18.18 -0.87 27.22
N VAL A 173 -18.24 -2.18 26.96
CA VAL A 173 -17.48 -2.81 25.87
C VAL A 173 -17.81 -2.17 24.53
N CYS A 174 -16.80 -1.62 23.88
CA CYS A 174 -16.84 -1.12 22.52
C CYS A 174 -16.03 -2.07 21.65
N ALA A 175 -16.64 -2.62 20.59
CA ALA A 175 -16.05 -3.61 19.70
C ALA A 175 -16.34 -3.27 18.24
N LYS A 176 -15.36 -3.46 17.34
CA LYS A 176 -15.51 -3.26 15.90
C LYS A 176 -14.65 -4.22 15.10
N GLN A 177 -15.16 -4.63 13.93
CA GLN A 177 -14.47 -5.56 13.04
C GLN A 177 -14.42 -5.05 11.59
N GLN A 178 -13.51 -5.64 10.81
CA GLN A 178 -13.55 -5.63 9.35
C GLN A 178 -13.32 -7.05 8.83
N ILE A 179 -14.08 -7.45 7.81
CA ILE A 179 -13.86 -8.69 7.06
C ILE A 179 -13.47 -8.30 5.64
N PHE A 180 -12.30 -8.75 5.17
CA PHE A 180 -11.80 -8.41 3.84
C PHE A 180 -11.39 -9.66 3.07
N SER A 181 -11.69 -9.66 1.77
CA SER A 181 -11.36 -10.76 0.86
C SER A 181 -9.89 -10.74 0.49
N LEU A 182 -9.20 -11.85 0.76
CA LEU A 182 -7.87 -12.13 0.21
C LEU A 182 -7.98 -12.64 -1.23
N ALA A 183 -9.11 -13.25 -1.60
CA ALA A 183 -9.19 -14.19 -2.72
C ALA A 183 -10.13 -13.72 -3.84
N ARG A 184 -10.06 -12.43 -4.21
CA ARG A 184 -10.88 -11.82 -5.28
C ARG A 184 -10.61 -12.33 -6.70
N THR A 185 -9.63 -13.20 -6.90
CA THR A 185 -9.35 -13.83 -8.20
C THR A 185 -8.99 -15.30 -8.02
N GLN A 186 -9.32 -16.14 -9.01
CA GLN A 186 -8.96 -17.56 -9.01
C GLN A 186 -7.45 -17.79 -8.86
N THR A 187 -6.65 -16.89 -9.45
CA THR A 187 -5.19 -16.84 -9.28
C THR A 187 -4.80 -16.69 -7.81
N MET A 188 -5.46 -15.79 -7.08
CA MET A 188 -5.14 -15.54 -5.67
C MET A 188 -5.62 -16.69 -4.76
N MET A 189 -6.78 -17.31 -5.06
CA MET A 189 -7.22 -18.55 -4.41
C MET A 189 -6.15 -19.65 -4.53
N HIS A 190 -5.65 -19.89 -5.75
CA HIS A 190 -4.59 -20.87 -5.99
C HIS A 190 -3.29 -20.51 -5.27
N ILE A 191 -2.91 -19.23 -5.23
CA ILE A 191 -1.71 -18.79 -4.50
C ILE A 191 -1.84 -19.04 -2.99
N LEU A 192 -3.00 -18.73 -2.40
CA LEU A 192 -3.28 -18.98 -0.98
C LEU A 192 -3.23 -20.48 -0.64
N ASP A 193 -3.87 -21.32 -1.47
CA ASP A 193 -3.98 -22.76 -1.19
C ASP A 193 -2.67 -23.53 -1.46
N GLN A 194 -1.84 -23.10 -2.41
CA GLN A 194 -0.58 -23.78 -2.76
C GLN A 194 0.65 -23.24 -2.04
N PHE A 195 0.81 -21.91 -1.98
CA PHE A 195 2.02 -21.29 -1.45
C PHE A 195 1.87 -20.77 -0.02
N LYS A 196 0.63 -20.70 0.51
CA LYS A 196 0.31 -20.22 1.86
C LYS A 196 1.13 -18.98 2.28
N PRO A 197 1.12 -17.90 1.48
CA PRO A 197 1.91 -16.70 1.76
C PRO A 197 1.61 -16.15 3.15
N VAL A 198 2.66 -15.73 3.87
CA VAL A 198 2.54 -15.25 5.25
C VAL A 198 1.58 -14.05 5.31
N ILE A 199 0.57 -14.14 6.18
CA ILE A 199 -0.40 -13.06 6.42
C ILE A 199 0.00 -12.40 7.74
N VAL A 200 0.51 -11.17 7.68
CA VAL A 200 0.96 -10.41 8.86
C VAL A 200 -0.14 -9.44 9.26
N TYR A 201 -0.34 -9.27 10.56
CA TYR A 201 -1.23 -8.25 11.11
C TYR A 201 -0.59 -7.49 12.27
N ARG A 202 -1.04 -6.25 12.48
CA ARG A 202 -0.64 -5.41 13.60
C ARG A 202 -1.80 -4.56 14.09
N ASP A 203 -1.74 -4.18 15.35
CA ASP A 203 -2.59 -3.14 15.91
C ASP A 203 -1.82 -2.38 16.98
N TRP A 204 -2.07 -1.07 17.09
CA TRP A 204 -1.50 -0.24 18.15
C TRP A 204 -2.58 0.16 19.14
N PHE A 205 -2.29 -0.02 20.43
CA PHE A 205 -3.23 0.24 21.51
C PHE A 205 -2.57 0.92 22.71
N CYS A 206 -3.36 1.64 23.51
CA CYS A 206 -2.89 2.27 24.74
C CYS A 206 -4.04 2.48 25.75
N ARG A 207 -3.70 2.92 26.96
CA ARG A 207 -4.65 3.51 27.92
C ARG A 207 -4.47 5.04 28.02
N ARG A 208 -5.30 5.72 28.81
CA ARG A 208 -5.04 7.09 29.28
C ARG A 208 -4.16 7.08 30.54
N PHE A 209 -3.56 8.20 30.91
CA PHE A 209 -2.80 8.28 32.17
C PHE A 209 -3.67 8.02 33.42
N ASP A 210 -4.92 8.47 33.41
CA ASP A 210 -5.85 8.49 34.55
C ASP A 210 -6.72 7.23 34.70
N CYS A 211 -6.90 6.44 33.63
CA CYS A 211 -7.75 5.25 33.66
C CYS A 211 -7.09 4.05 32.97
N GLY A 212 -7.16 2.88 33.60
CA GLY A 212 -6.78 1.59 32.98
C GLY A 212 -7.88 1.06 32.07
N GLY A 213 -7.64 -0.07 31.42
CA GLY A 213 -8.69 -0.74 30.66
C GLY A 213 -8.31 -2.14 30.23
N ARG A 214 -9.22 -2.83 29.57
CA ARG A 214 -8.97 -4.13 28.94
C ARG A 214 -8.99 -3.96 27.44
N TYR A 215 -7.99 -4.48 26.75
CA TYR A 215 -7.90 -4.52 25.30
C TYR A 215 -7.90 -5.97 24.82
N LYS A 216 -8.55 -6.22 23.69
CA LYS A 216 -8.54 -7.52 23.02
C LYS A 216 -8.53 -7.36 21.50
N LEU A 217 -7.71 -8.17 20.84
CA LEU A 217 -7.59 -8.33 19.40
C LEU A 217 -7.80 -9.81 19.08
N LYS A 218 -8.69 -10.11 18.14
CA LYS A 218 -8.87 -11.45 17.56
C LYS A 218 -8.81 -11.33 16.05
N VAL A 219 -7.88 -12.06 15.44
CA VAL A 219 -7.75 -12.12 13.97
C VAL A 219 -8.01 -13.55 13.54
N CYS A 220 -8.90 -13.73 12.56
CA CYS A 220 -9.38 -15.04 12.12
C CYS A 220 -9.21 -15.18 10.61
N LEU A 221 -8.63 -16.29 10.15
CA LEU A 221 -8.69 -16.72 8.76
C LEU A 221 -10.02 -17.45 8.54
N LEU A 222 -10.74 -17.07 7.49
CA LEU A 222 -12.05 -17.63 7.16
C LEU A 222 -12.04 -18.35 5.81
N ASN A 223 -12.86 -19.39 5.68
CA ASN A 223 -13.12 -20.09 4.42
C ASN A 223 -14.06 -19.30 3.48
N GLU A 224 -14.41 -19.88 2.34
CA GLU A 224 -15.35 -19.30 1.36
C GLU A 224 -16.74 -19.02 1.94
N SER A 225 -17.22 -19.88 2.85
CA SER A 225 -18.48 -19.70 3.60
C SER A 225 -18.39 -18.68 4.75
N LYS A 226 -17.24 -17.98 4.89
CA LYS A 226 -16.91 -17.05 5.99
C LYS A 226 -16.88 -17.69 7.38
N GLU A 227 -16.69 -19.00 7.45
CA GLU A 227 -16.49 -19.74 8.71
C GLU A 227 -15.00 -19.72 9.11
N PRO A 228 -14.67 -19.62 10.40
CA PRO A 228 -13.27 -19.64 10.85
C PRO A 228 -12.61 -21.00 10.57
N VAL A 229 -11.38 -20.96 10.08
CA VAL A 229 -10.52 -22.16 9.94
C VAL A 229 -9.30 -22.10 10.86
N ALA A 230 -8.81 -20.89 11.12
CA ALA A 230 -7.77 -20.64 12.12
C ALA A 230 -7.91 -19.23 12.70
N PHE A 231 -7.40 -19.01 13.91
CA PHE A 231 -7.32 -17.68 14.51
C PHE A 231 -6.14 -17.55 15.49
N GLN A 232 -5.82 -16.31 15.80
CA GLN A 232 -4.93 -15.90 16.89
C GLN A 232 -5.64 -14.82 17.71
N GLU A 233 -5.44 -14.82 19.02
CA GLU A 233 -6.08 -13.88 19.95
C GLU A 233 -5.05 -13.32 20.94
N HIS A 234 -5.11 -12.01 21.15
CA HIS A 234 -4.38 -11.30 22.20
C HIS A 234 -5.39 -10.58 23.09
N ALA A 235 -5.32 -10.78 24.41
CA ALA A 235 -6.16 -10.07 25.37
C ALA A 235 -5.32 -9.68 26.59
N THR A 236 -5.44 -8.42 27.04
CA THR A 236 -4.60 -7.88 28.11
C THR A 236 -5.33 -6.81 28.94
N ASN A 237 -4.91 -6.66 30.20
CA ASN A 237 -5.30 -5.57 31.08
C ASN A 237 -4.20 -4.50 31.06
N ILE A 238 -4.53 -3.29 30.62
CA ILE A 238 -3.62 -2.15 30.54
C ILE A 238 -3.68 -1.38 31.86
N GLU A 239 -2.88 -1.80 32.84
CA GLU A 239 -2.91 -1.22 34.20
C GLU A 239 -1.85 -0.13 34.41
N HIS A 240 -0.64 -0.30 33.86
CA HIS A 240 0.51 0.56 34.19
C HIS A 240 1.12 1.25 32.98
N GLU A 241 1.33 0.53 31.87
CA GLU A 241 1.97 1.07 30.68
C GLU A 241 1.20 2.28 30.13
N LEU A 242 1.91 3.37 29.84
CA LEU A 242 1.37 4.63 29.35
C LEU A 242 1.67 4.85 27.86
N ASN A 243 2.65 4.15 27.33
CA ASN A 243 3.06 4.23 25.95
C ASN A 243 2.10 3.43 25.04
N TRP A 244 2.16 3.77 23.75
CA TRP A 244 1.58 2.92 22.71
C TRP A 244 2.27 1.56 22.71
N GLN A 245 1.48 0.51 22.86
CA GLN A 245 1.88 -0.89 22.71
C GLN A 245 1.44 -1.37 21.32
N LYS A 246 2.22 -2.28 20.74
CA LYS A 246 1.92 -2.92 19.46
C LYS A 246 1.64 -4.40 19.71
N VAL A 247 0.54 -4.92 19.19
CA VAL A 247 0.45 -6.36 18.87
C VAL A 247 0.91 -6.53 17.44
N GLU A 248 1.81 -7.47 17.20
CA GLU A 248 2.26 -7.85 15.85
C GLU A 248 2.29 -9.37 15.75
N ASN A 249 1.70 -9.94 14.71
CA ASN A 249 1.74 -11.37 14.47
C ASN A 249 1.63 -11.78 13.01
N LYS A 250 1.75 -13.08 12.77
CA LYS A 250 1.63 -13.68 11.46
C LYS A 250 0.88 -15.02 11.50
N PHE A 251 0.12 -15.28 10.45
CA PHE A 251 -0.29 -16.61 10.06
C PHE A 251 0.69 -17.16 9.02
N GLU A 252 1.24 -18.33 9.31
CA GLU A 252 2.06 -19.14 8.42
C GLU A 252 1.60 -20.61 8.52
N ASP A 253 1.84 -21.40 7.47
CA ASP A 253 1.42 -22.82 7.35
C ASP A 253 -0.07 -23.15 7.57
N TYR A 254 -0.93 -22.13 7.60
CA TYR A 254 -2.38 -22.23 7.84
C TYR A 254 -3.12 -23.23 6.91
N PRO A 255 -4.31 -23.74 7.31
CA PRO A 255 -5.08 -24.67 6.48
C PRO A 255 -5.40 -24.11 5.09
N PRO A 256 -5.47 -24.95 4.03
CA PRO A 256 -5.95 -24.52 2.72
C PRO A 256 -7.43 -24.10 2.77
N GLY A 257 -7.90 -23.37 1.76
CA GLY A 257 -9.29 -22.91 1.67
C GLY A 257 -9.55 -21.53 2.29
N VAL A 258 -8.51 -20.84 2.79
CA VAL A 258 -8.62 -19.47 3.30
C VAL A 258 -9.00 -18.52 2.16
N ARG A 259 -10.03 -17.68 2.38
CA ARG A 259 -10.55 -16.70 1.41
C ARG A 259 -10.69 -15.29 1.98
N TYR A 260 -10.92 -15.16 3.29
CA TYR A 260 -11.05 -13.87 3.98
C TYR A 260 -10.22 -13.84 5.26
N VAL A 261 -9.99 -12.64 5.78
CA VAL A 261 -9.58 -12.44 7.17
C VAL A 261 -10.64 -11.59 7.86
N CYS A 262 -11.01 -11.95 9.08
CA CYS A 262 -11.70 -11.08 10.02
C CYS A 262 -10.68 -10.48 10.99
N PHE A 263 -10.64 -9.15 11.09
CA PHE A 263 -9.89 -8.42 12.10
C PHE A 263 -10.89 -7.78 13.05
N HIS A 264 -10.95 -8.25 14.30
CA HIS A 264 -11.83 -7.74 15.36
C HIS A 264 -11.00 -7.22 16.52
N HIS A 265 -11.29 -6.01 17.00
CA HIS A 265 -10.75 -5.53 18.26
C HIS A 265 -11.79 -4.82 19.12
N GLU A 266 -11.53 -4.83 20.42
CA GLU A 266 -12.43 -4.30 21.43
C GLU A 266 -11.68 -3.72 22.63
N GLY A 267 -12.38 -2.86 23.36
CA GLY A 267 -11.88 -2.32 24.62
C GLY A 267 -12.98 -1.85 25.54
N VAL A 268 -12.63 -1.74 26.82
CA VAL A 268 -13.44 -1.12 27.88
C VAL A 268 -12.52 -0.54 28.95
N ASP A 269 -12.96 0.53 29.60
CA ASP A 269 -12.27 1.08 30.76
C ASP A 269 -12.24 0.11 31.97
N SER A 270 -11.46 0.45 32.99
CA SER A 270 -11.35 -0.32 34.25
C SER A 270 -12.04 0.35 35.45
N GLN A 271 -12.45 1.61 35.32
CA GLN A 271 -12.97 2.44 36.42
C GLN A 271 -14.47 2.71 36.33
N PHE A 272 -15.13 2.30 35.25
CA PHE A 272 -16.52 2.59 34.93
C PHE A 272 -16.83 4.10 34.91
N TRP A 273 -15.91 4.91 34.37
CA TRP A 273 -16.00 6.36 34.36
C TRP A 273 -16.72 6.86 33.11
N ARG A 274 -17.79 7.65 33.34
CA ARG A 274 -18.60 8.19 32.25
C ARG A 274 -17.78 9.06 31.31
N GLY A 275 -17.76 8.69 30.03
CA GLY A 275 -17.01 9.34 28.97
C GLY A 275 -16.17 8.34 28.18
N HIS A 276 -15.01 8.78 27.71
CA HIS A 276 -14.11 8.02 26.83
C HIS A 276 -12.79 7.78 27.54
N TYR A 277 -12.86 6.97 28.60
CA TYR A 277 -11.73 6.64 29.46
C TYR A 277 -11.10 5.27 29.16
N GLY A 278 -11.70 4.48 28.27
CA GLY A 278 -11.22 3.16 27.90
C GLY A 278 -10.00 3.20 26.96
N PRO A 279 -9.48 2.02 26.59
CA PRO A 279 -8.37 1.90 25.67
C PRO A 279 -8.61 2.57 24.31
N LYS A 280 -7.50 2.92 23.68
CA LYS A 280 -7.46 3.51 22.34
C LYS A 280 -6.83 2.54 21.36
N MET A 281 -7.21 2.67 20.09
CA MET A 281 -6.66 1.86 19.00
C MET A 281 -6.40 2.71 17.76
N THR A 282 -5.35 2.39 17.02
CA THR A 282 -4.95 3.10 15.79
C THR A 282 -4.00 2.24 14.95
N GLN A 283 -3.72 2.66 13.71
CA GLN A 283 -2.75 2.03 12.81
C GLN A 283 -2.90 0.51 12.67
N SER A 284 -4.14 0.02 12.73
CA SER A 284 -4.48 -1.37 12.44
C SER A 284 -4.03 -1.74 11.02
N THR A 285 -3.24 -2.79 10.86
CA THR A 285 -2.77 -3.24 9.53
C THR A 285 -2.95 -4.74 9.36
N VAL A 286 -3.30 -5.16 8.15
CA VAL A 286 -3.16 -6.55 7.70
C VAL A 286 -2.64 -6.56 6.27
N PHE A 287 -1.63 -7.38 6.02
CA PHE A 287 -0.95 -7.48 4.74
C PHE A 287 -0.48 -8.90 4.44
N VAL A 288 -0.44 -9.25 3.16
CA VAL A 288 0.07 -10.54 2.70
C VAL A 288 1.47 -10.35 2.13
N LEU A 289 2.42 -11.18 2.54
CA LEU A 289 3.77 -11.15 1.97
C LEU A 289 3.83 -12.00 0.70
N PRO A 290 4.53 -11.54 -0.36
CA PRO A 290 4.79 -12.37 -1.52
C PRO A 290 5.37 -13.76 -1.14
N PRO A 291 5.00 -14.86 -1.86
CA PRO A 291 5.45 -16.21 -1.54
C PRO A 291 6.98 -16.37 -1.37
N GLY A 292 7.38 -17.23 -0.44
CA GLY A 292 8.81 -17.50 -0.14
C GLY A 292 9.54 -16.35 0.57
N ILE A 293 8.81 -15.36 1.10
CA ILE A 293 9.37 -14.32 1.97
C ILE A 293 9.14 -14.72 3.43
N GLN A 294 10.23 -14.86 4.18
CA GLN A 294 10.18 -15.03 5.62
C GLN A 294 9.86 -13.71 6.34
N TYR A 295 9.25 -13.84 7.51
CA TYR A 295 8.89 -12.72 8.38
C TYR A 295 9.18 -13.07 9.82
N ASP A 296 10.08 -12.32 10.44
CA ASP A 296 10.46 -12.53 11.84
C ASP A 296 9.68 -11.58 12.74
N ILE A 297 9.01 -12.14 13.75
CA ILE A 297 8.44 -11.43 14.89
C ILE A 297 9.29 -11.72 16.13
N SER A 298 9.19 -10.91 17.19
CA SER A 298 9.89 -11.23 18.43
C SER A 298 9.31 -12.53 19.03
N MET A 299 10.13 -13.29 19.76
CA MET A 299 9.66 -14.54 20.39
C MET A 299 8.61 -14.29 21.49
N GLU A 300 8.59 -13.08 22.07
CA GLU A 300 7.63 -12.68 23.10
C GLU A 300 6.26 -12.35 22.50
N ASP A 301 6.21 -11.95 21.23
CA ASP A 301 4.98 -11.62 20.52
C ASP A 301 4.27 -12.84 19.91
N ASN A 302 4.89 -14.03 19.84
CA ASN A 302 4.35 -15.15 19.06
C ASN A 302 3.06 -15.74 19.69
N LEU A 303 1.92 -15.57 19.01
CA LEU A 303 0.61 -15.99 19.51
C LEU A 303 0.26 -17.39 19.01
N PRO A 304 -0.30 -18.27 19.87
CA PRO A 304 -0.66 -19.63 19.47
C PRO A 304 -1.67 -19.61 18.32
N LEU A 305 -1.37 -20.37 17.27
CA LEU A 305 -2.29 -20.60 16.16
C LEU A 305 -3.34 -21.64 16.58
N HIS A 306 -4.58 -21.19 16.78
CA HIS A 306 -5.71 -22.07 17.04
C HIS A 306 -6.39 -22.46 15.73
N THR A 307 -6.61 -23.75 15.50
CA THR A 307 -7.41 -24.26 14.37
C THR A 307 -8.72 -24.84 14.88
N THR A 308 -9.78 -24.81 14.06
CA THR A 308 -11.09 -25.33 14.48
C THR A 308 -11.08 -26.85 14.75
N GLU A 309 -10.20 -27.59 14.08
CA GLU A 309 -9.92 -29.01 14.41
C GLU A 309 -9.29 -29.19 15.80
N SER A 310 -8.44 -28.25 16.25
CA SER A 310 -7.83 -28.31 17.59
C SER A 310 -8.84 -28.01 18.70
N GLU A 311 -9.77 -27.08 18.47
CA GLU A 311 -10.80 -26.70 19.45
C GLU A 311 -11.96 -27.69 19.53
N ALA A 312 -12.32 -28.37 18.44
CA ALA A 312 -13.32 -29.44 18.47
C ALA A 312 -12.93 -30.61 19.40
N ASN A 313 -11.64 -30.73 19.73
CA ASN A 313 -11.09 -31.70 20.68
C ASN A 313 -10.90 -31.13 22.11
N ALA A 314 -11.19 -29.85 22.33
CA ALA A 314 -11.06 -29.16 23.62
C ALA A 314 -12.45 -28.93 24.24
N GLU A 315 -12.87 -29.82 25.13
CA GLU A 315 -14.10 -29.62 25.91
C GLU A 315 -14.00 -28.32 26.73
N HIS A 316 -14.88 -27.35 26.45
CA HIS A 316 -15.01 -26.03 27.11
C HIS A 316 -14.06 -24.91 26.63
N GLY A 317 -14.22 -24.47 25.37
CA GLY A 317 -13.74 -23.16 24.86
C GLY A 317 -14.92 -22.26 24.46
N GLY A 318 -14.92 -20.99 24.87
CA GLY A 318 -16.07 -20.10 24.70
C GLY A 318 -16.30 -19.65 23.25
N TYR A 319 -17.43 -20.04 22.66
CA TYR A 319 -17.92 -19.49 21.39
C TYR A 319 -18.21 -17.99 21.55
N ILE A 320 -17.39 -17.15 20.91
CA ILE A 320 -17.74 -15.74 20.70
C ILE A 320 -18.54 -15.71 19.42
N ASP A 321 -19.77 -15.20 19.48
CA ASP A 321 -20.64 -15.06 18.33
C ASP A 321 -19.97 -14.19 17.26
N PHE A 322 -19.41 -14.84 16.23
CA PHE A 322 -19.14 -14.19 14.96
C PHE A 322 -20.48 -13.68 14.43
N VAL A 323 -20.64 -12.37 14.35
CA VAL A 323 -21.76 -11.74 13.64
C VAL A 323 -21.30 -11.51 12.20
N PRO A 324 -21.76 -12.30 11.21
CA PRO A 324 -21.40 -12.07 9.83
C PRO A 324 -22.05 -10.76 9.38
N ASP A 325 -21.27 -9.86 8.79
CA ASP A 325 -21.83 -8.61 8.26
C ASP A 325 -22.70 -8.92 7.03
N GLN A 326 -24.02 -8.81 7.20
CA GLN A 326 -25.01 -9.05 6.16
C GLN A 326 -25.07 -7.93 5.10
N ARG A 327 -24.33 -6.81 5.27
CA ARG A 327 -24.41 -5.64 4.37
C ARG A 327 -23.64 -5.80 3.05
N HIS A 328 -22.80 -6.82 2.92
CA HIS A 328 -22.03 -7.12 1.70
C HIS A 328 -22.47 -8.43 1.04
N LEU A 329 -23.78 -8.59 0.81
CA LEU A 329 -24.34 -9.60 -0.09
C LEU A 329 -24.42 -9.14 -1.56
N TYR A 330 -23.96 -7.93 -1.85
CA TYR A 330 -23.95 -7.32 -3.18
C TYR A 330 -22.63 -6.55 -3.41
N GLU A 331 -21.47 -7.22 -3.36
CA GLU A 331 -20.36 -6.77 -4.23
C GLU A 331 -20.77 -7.17 -5.65
N VAL A 332 -20.98 -6.19 -6.52
CA VAL A 332 -21.39 -6.43 -7.91
C VAL A 332 -20.27 -7.15 -8.65
N ASP A 333 -20.58 -8.31 -9.23
CA ASP A 333 -19.70 -8.95 -10.19
C ASP A 333 -19.44 -7.99 -11.35
N HIS A 334 -18.17 -7.60 -11.53
CA HIS A 334 -17.75 -6.89 -12.73
C HIS A 334 -17.76 -7.88 -13.91
N GLU A 335 -18.93 -8.10 -14.50
CA GLU A 335 -19.05 -8.78 -15.78
C GLU A 335 -18.23 -8.06 -16.86
N GLU A 336 -17.63 -8.85 -17.75
CA GLU A 336 -16.87 -8.34 -18.88
C GLU A 336 -17.81 -7.59 -19.84
N VAL A 337 -17.59 -6.28 -20.02
CA VAL A 337 -18.35 -5.48 -20.98
C VAL A 337 -18.03 -5.98 -22.39
N ASN A 338 -18.96 -6.74 -22.98
CA ASN A 338 -19.01 -6.96 -24.42
C ASN A 338 -19.62 -5.73 -25.09
N GLU A 339 -18.89 -5.17 -26.06
CA GLU A 339 -19.38 -4.13 -26.96
C GLU A 339 -20.40 -4.73 -27.94
N HIS A 340 -21.64 -4.22 -27.98
CA HIS A 340 -22.45 -4.09 -29.21
C HIS A 340 -23.66 -3.17 -29.01
N ASP A 341 -23.53 -1.96 -29.55
CA ASP A 341 -24.46 -1.17 -30.37
C ASP A 341 -26.01 -1.18 -30.16
N ASP A 342 -26.54 0.05 -30.22
CA ASP A 342 -27.86 0.48 -30.68
C ASP A 342 -29.16 -0.03 -29.99
N GLU A 343 -29.84 0.84 -29.23
CA GLU A 343 -30.85 1.78 -29.77
C GLU A 343 -31.25 2.82 -28.71
N ALA A 344 -31.79 3.97 -29.13
CA ALA A 344 -32.12 5.10 -28.25
C ALA A 344 -33.62 5.15 -27.88
N GLU A 345 -33.93 5.48 -26.63
CA GLU A 345 -35.23 6.04 -26.24
C GLU A 345 -35.03 7.36 -25.47
N GLU A 346 -35.78 8.38 -25.88
CA GLU A 346 -35.85 9.69 -25.23
C GLU A 346 -36.78 9.63 -24.02
N VAL A 347 -36.37 10.24 -22.90
CA VAL A 347 -37.29 10.64 -21.82
C VAL A 347 -36.88 12.04 -21.34
N ASP A 348 -37.73 13.03 -21.61
CA ASP A 348 -37.65 14.36 -21.01
C ASP A 348 -38.03 14.32 -19.52
N GLU A 349 -37.30 15.03 -18.67
CA GLU A 349 -37.89 15.75 -17.52
C GLU A 349 -36.93 16.86 -17.05
N GLU A 350 -37.49 18.06 -16.79
CA GLU A 350 -36.77 19.32 -16.55
C GLU A 350 -36.46 19.58 -15.06
N ASP A 351 -35.59 20.58 -14.81
CA ASP A 351 -35.32 21.31 -13.55
C ASP A 351 -34.75 20.49 -12.35
N ASP A 352 -33.61 20.85 -11.75
CA ASP A 352 -33.24 22.19 -11.25
C ASP A 352 -31.71 22.39 -11.17
N VAL A 353 -31.23 23.64 -11.26
CA VAL A 353 -29.80 23.97 -11.40
C VAL A 353 -29.25 24.72 -10.17
N GLU A 354 -28.31 24.11 -9.44
CA GLU A 354 -27.38 24.83 -8.55
C GLU A 354 -25.92 24.69 -9.03
N GLU A 355 -25.29 25.83 -9.32
CA GLU A 355 -23.91 25.91 -9.84
C GLU A 355 -22.86 25.70 -8.75
N LEU A 356 -21.97 24.70 -8.92
CA LEU A 356 -20.70 24.60 -8.20
C LEU A 356 -19.52 24.99 -9.11
N PRO A 357 -18.62 25.92 -8.70
CA PRO A 357 -17.62 26.48 -9.61
C PRO A 357 -16.56 25.47 -10.09
N ARG A 358 -16.42 25.36 -11.42
CA ARG A 358 -15.39 24.57 -12.12
C ARG A 358 -13.99 25.18 -11.99
N ALA A 359 -13.34 25.01 -10.83
CA ALA A 359 -12.01 25.57 -10.58
C ALA A 359 -11.00 24.59 -9.92
N LEU A 360 -11.01 23.30 -10.29
CA LEU A 360 -10.01 22.34 -9.80
C LEU A 360 -9.69 21.14 -10.73
N ALA A 361 -10.14 21.15 -11.98
CA ALA A 361 -10.07 20.00 -12.91
C ALA A 361 -9.16 20.20 -14.15
N LEU A 362 -8.25 21.19 -14.14
CA LEU A 362 -7.29 21.43 -15.23
C LEU A 362 -5.91 21.80 -14.68
N ARG A 363 -5.09 20.80 -14.28
CA ARG A 363 -3.66 21.04 -13.98
C ARG A 363 -2.69 19.85 -14.03
N VAL A 364 -2.98 18.79 -14.79
CA VAL A 364 -2.11 17.59 -14.84
C VAL A 364 -1.65 17.16 -16.26
N GLU A 365 -2.23 17.66 -17.36
CA GLU A 365 -1.95 17.13 -18.71
C GLU A 365 -0.99 17.93 -19.62
N GLU A 366 -0.30 18.97 -19.14
CA GLU A 366 0.75 19.66 -19.93
C GLU A 366 2.15 19.56 -19.30
N ARG A 367 2.72 18.34 -19.21
CA ARG A 367 4.17 18.15 -18.94
C ARG A 367 4.83 16.90 -19.57
N VAL A 368 4.35 16.43 -20.73
CA VAL A 368 5.14 15.53 -21.59
C VAL A 368 4.92 15.90 -23.05
N LEU A 369 5.78 16.75 -23.62
CA LEU A 369 6.16 16.81 -25.05
C LEU A 369 7.04 18.06 -25.33
N ASP A 370 8.29 18.07 -24.87
CA ASP A 370 9.35 18.74 -25.64
C ASP A 370 10.72 18.09 -25.40
N LEU A 371 11.17 17.32 -26.40
CA LEU A 371 12.53 16.82 -26.52
C LEU A 371 12.96 16.97 -27.98
N ARG A 372 13.15 18.21 -28.43
CA ARG A 372 13.96 18.50 -29.62
C ARG A 372 15.45 18.63 -29.25
N PRO A 373 16.39 18.15 -30.08
CA PRO A 373 17.82 18.24 -29.75
C PRO A 373 18.34 19.68 -29.86
N ARG A 374 19.00 20.18 -28.82
CA ARG A 374 19.81 21.40 -28.89
C ARG A 374 21.10 21.16 -29.67
N ARG A 375 21.07 21.43 -30.98
CA ARG A 375 22.24 21.70 -31.83
C ARG A 375 21.79 22.56 -33.01
N GLU A 376 21.85 23.89 -32.83
CA GLU A 376 21.91 24.90 -33.92
C GLU A 376 22.01 26.35 -33.36
N GLU A 377 21.63 26.62 -32.11
CA GLU A 377 21.65 27.98 -31.52
C GLU A 377 23.03 28.52 -31.04
N GLU A 378 24.13 27.80 -31.22
CA GLU A 378 25.48 28.25 -30.77
C GLU A 378 26.36 28.88 -31.89
N GLU A 379 25.91 28.87 -33.15
CA GLU A 379 26.63 29.51 -34.27
C GLU A 379 26.16 30.95 -34.56
N GLU A 380 24.85 31.26 -34.46
CA GLU A 380 24.33 32.61 -34.74
C GLU A 380 24.77 33.67 -33.71
N ARG A 381 25.17 33.30 -32.49
CA ARG A 381 25.67 34.25 -31.47
C ARG A 381 27.15 34.60 -31.59
N ARG A 382 27.88 34.06 -32.57
CA ARG A 382 29.30 34.38 -32.80
C ARG A 382 29.56 35.42 -33.88
N GLU A 383 28.60 35.74 -34.74
CA GLU A 383 28.84 36.67 -35.88
C GLU A 383 28.35 38.11 -35.66
N GLU A 384 27.53 38.39 -34.64
CA GLU A 384 27.08 39.76 -34.31
C GLU A 384 28.01 40.52 -33.34
N GLY A 385 29.07 39.88 -32.84
CA GLY A 385 30.02 40.48 -31.89
C GLY A 385 31.15 41.33 -32.51
N GLU A 386 31.38 41.24 -33.82
CA GLU A 386 32.52 41.86 -34.51
C GLU A 386 32.10 42.95 -35.51
N ARG A 387 31.50 44.05 -35.01
CA ARG A 387 31.48 45.32 -35.77
C ARG A 387 31.26 46.57 -34.91
N GLY A 388 32.28 47.44 -34.89
CA GLY A 388 32.30 48.70 -34.14
C GLY A 388 33.01 48.54 -32.79
N GLY A 389 34.06 49.28 -32.48
CA GLY A 389 34.55 50.49 -33.13
C GLY A 389 35.20 51.35 -32.07
N GLU A 390 36.51 51.52 -32.21
CA GLU A 390 37.41 52.36 -31.43
C GLU A 390 36.86 53.77 -31.15
N GLU A 391 37.05 54.28 -29.93
CA GLU A 391 37.69 55.58 -29.62
C GLU A 391 37.73 55.86 -28.09
N GLY A 392 38.72 56.65 -27.61
CA GLY A 392 38.50 57.49 -26.41
C GLY A 392 39.15 57.15 -25.04
N ARG A 393 40.49 57.06 -24.98
CA ARG A 393 41.42 57.42 -23.87
C ARG A 393 40.90 57.83 -22.45
N GLU A 394 41.62 57.30 -21.44
CA GLU A 394 42.18 57.98 -20.23
C GLU A 394 41.22 58.62 -19.18
N ALA A 395 41.44 58.55 -17.86
CA ALA A 395 42.39 57.81 -17.01
C ALA A 395 42.00 57.88 -15.51
N ASN A 396 42.68 57.07 -14.68
CA ASN A 396 42.92 57.23 -13.22
C ASN A 396 41.77 57.09 -12.21
N GLY A 397 42.10 56.51 -11.05
CA GLY A 397 41.36 56.69 -9.79
C GLY A 397 41.17 55.43 -8.96
N TRP A 398 41.97 55.27 -7.90
CA TRP A 398 41.60 54.41 -6.76
C TRP A 398 40.55 55.14 -5.91
N ASP A 399 39.55 54.44 -5.37
CA ASP A 399 39.26 54.41 -3.92
C ASP A 399 37.93 53.69 -3.58
N GLY A 400 37.95 52.95 -2.46
CA GLY A 400 36.83 52.79 -1.51
C GLY A 400 35.51 52.14 -1.95
N ILE A 401 35.29 50.89 -1.53
CA ILE A 401 33.95 50.38 -1.15
C ILE A 401 34.10 49.62 0.19
N PRO A 402 33.28 49.92 1.23
CA PRO A 402 33.33 49.23 2.53
C PRO A 402 32.49 47.96 2.59
N ASP A 403 32.63 47.25 3.72
CA ASP A 403 31.94 46.00 4.08
C ASP A 403 30.39 46.08 4.03
N ASP A 404 29.71 44.94 3.81
CA ASP A 404 29.14 44.22 4.96
C ASP A 404 28.58 42.80 4.69
N LEU A 405 28.77 41.93 5.69
CA LEU A 405 27.99 40.70 6.03
C LEU A 405 27.86 39.59 4.96
N VAL A 406 28.82 38.66 4.78
CA VAL A 406 29.25 37.57 5.70
C VAL A 406 28.20 36.45 5.93
N PRO A 407 28.53 35.22 5.49
CA PRO A 407 28.44 34.01 6.29
C PRO A 407 29.84 33.47 6.63
N PRO A 408 30.03 32.72 7.73
CA PRO A 408 30.67 31.41 7.55
C PRO A 408 30.22 30.31 8.53
N PRO A 409 30.44 29.02 8.19
CA PRO A 409 30.37 27.90 9.12
C PRO A 409 31.74 27.50 9.73
N PHE A 410 31.69 26.90 10.92
CA PHE A 410 32.58 25.84 11.47
C PHE A 410 34.13 25.92 11.37
N VAL A 411 34.80 26.24 12.50
CA VAL A 411 35.98 25.59 13.17
C VAL A 411 36.00 26.14 14.63
N GLY A 412 36.43 25.48 15.72
CA GLY A 412 36.92 24.11 15.99
C GLY A 412 38.15 24.08 16.93
N ARG A 413 38.25 23.10 17.86
CA ARG A 413 39.14 23.04 19.07
C ARG A 413 38.67 23.97 20.21
N GLY A 414 38.96 23.77 21.50
CA GLY A 414 39.67 22.68 22.21
C GLY A 414 40.29 23.18 23.53
N GLU A 415 40.32 22.31 24.56
CA GLU A 415 41.14 22.37 25.80
C GLU A 415 40.91 23.50 26.86
N ALA A 416 40.44 23.08 28.03
CA ALA A 416 40.77 23.48 29.43
C ALA A 416 39.77 22.72 30.34
N GLU A 417 40.16 21.78 31.22
CA GLU A 417 40.80 21.98 32.55
C GLU A 417 40.00 22.99 33.40
N GLU A 418 39.68 22.81 34.67
CA GLU A 418 39.79 21.79 35.73
C GLU A 418 38.95 22.38 36.90
N GLU A 419 38.78 21.72 38.06
CA GLU A 419 37.83 22.09 39.14
C GLU A 419 36.34 21.92 38.69
N GLU A 420 35.41 21.35 39.47
CA GLU A 420 35.31 21.22 40.92
C GLU A 420 34.69 19.85 41.28
N ARG A 421 35.49 18.95 41.89
CA ARG A 421 34.97 17.87 42.74
C ARG A 421 35.05 18.31 44.20
N GLU A 422 34.19 17.73 45.03
CA GLU A 422 34.26 17.78 46.50
C GLU A 422 34.07 19.18 47.14
N ARG A 423 32.80 19.57 47.28
CA ARG A 423 32.30 20.05 48.58
C ARG A 423 31.04 19.31 49.00
N GLU A 424 31.28 18.20 49.71
CA GLU A 424 30.30 17.44 50.48
C GLU A 424 29.84 18.22 51.73
N ALA A 425 28.58 18.02 52.15
CA ALA A 425 28.12 18.14 53.54
C ALA A 425 26.71 17.53 53.70
#